data_AF-A0A0W0G8T5-F1
#
_entry.id   AF-A0A0W0G8T5-F1
#
_cell.length_a   1.000
_cell.length_b   1.000
_cell.length_c   1.000
_cell.angle_alpha   90.00
_cell.angle_beta   90.00
_cell.angle_gamma   90.00
#
_symmetry.space_group_name_H-M   'P 1'
#
loop_
_entity.id
_entity.type
_entity.pdbx_description
1 polymer ?
#
loop_
_entity_poly.entity_id
_entity_poly.type
_entity_poly.pdbx_seq_one_letter_code
_entity_poly.pdbx_strand_id
1 'polypeptide(L)'
;METHIEMKLDEDADGFADGHATSEGAVPFLRDSDKARSTRGQLASYAGSQLASQFRTHAFSVWATGTSARLIRWDRGGVVVSTKFDYTKESYLADFFWCLSHADPAARGYDESVTVAGESDAPHVENAKRVLGLDQDATIYKFKVYDERTKMFRFYYGVNTITKSSISPVGRSTRGFEVVDESGNKVYLKDTWRIYADGYHKEGEIYEELKGIGRLIPTVLAHGDVTGRWQTTDSHEWCVGELRKHFRVHCHYFIVLKEIGRPLSKFRTTKELVTALRDALQAHTEAYRKGILHRDISIGNILISENGGGLLIDWEFGKSIANPEVRVMARTVGLLRHC
;
A
#
# COMPACT_ATOMS: atom_id res chain seq x y z
N MET A 1 17.71 2.86 6.63
CA MET A 1 17.70 4.26 6.13
C MET A 1 16.36 4.87 6.50
N GLU A 2 16.37 5.97 7.25
CA GLU A 2 15.16 6.62 7.79
C GLU A 2 14.69 7.82 6.95
N THR A 3 15.63 8.54 6.34
CA THR A 3 15.41 9.68 5.45
C THR A 3 16.52 9.69 4.40
N HIS A 4 16.29 10.34 3.26
CA HIS A 4 17.29 10.53 2.22
C HIS A 4 17.43 12.02 1.89
N ILE A 5 18.66 12.43 1.59
CA ILE A 5 19.01 13.80 1.22
C ILE A 5 19.53 13.76 -0.21
N GLU A 6 18.87 14.48 -1.11
CA GLU A 6 19.32 14.66 -2.48
C GLU A 6 19.97 16.03 -2.61
N MET A 7 21.28 16.05 -2.87
CA MET A 7 22.03 17.28 -3.11
C MET A 7 22.24 17.49 -4.61
N LYS A 8 21.86 18.65 -5.11
CA LYS A 8 22.12 19.09 -6.48
C LYS A 8 23.10 20.26 -6.48
N LEU A 9 23.96 20.33 -7.50
CA LEU A 9 24.88 21.45 -7.71
C LEU A 9 24.24 22.56 -8.57
N ASP A 10 23.20 22.21 -9.31
CA ASP A 10 22.52 23.08 -10.27
C ASP A 10 21.12 23.44 -9.76
N GLU A 11 20.83 24.73 -9.65
CA GLU A 11 19.52 25.22 -9.23
C GLU A 11 18.40 24.87 -10.22
N ASP A 12 18.72 24.65 -11.50
CA ASP A 12 17.75 24.18 -12.50
C ASP A 12 17.33 22.73 -12.31
N ALA A 13 18.01 22.01 -11.41
CA ALA A 13 17.62 20.67 -10.99
C ALA A 13 16.52 20.66 -9.91
N ASP A 14 16.10 21.82 -9.37
CA ASP A 14 14.94 21.87 -8.48
C ASP A 14 13.71 21.32 -9.20
N GLY A 15 13.12 20.27 -8.62
CA GLY A 15 11.93 19.63 -9.14
C GLY A 15 10.68 20.49 -9.00
N PHE A 16 10.71 21.52 -8.16
CA PHE A 16 9.54 22.24 -7.68
C PHE A 16 9.71 23.76 -7.82
N ALA A 17 8.59 24.47 -7.88
CA ALA A 17 8.53 25.93 -7.87
C ALA A 17 7.63 26.39 -6.72
N ASP A 18 7.95 27.54 -6.10
CA ASP A 18 7.19 28.11 -4.98
C ASP A 18 5.97 28.95 -5.43
N GLY A 19 5.79 29.12 -6.75
CA GLY A 19 4.75 29.98 -7.30
C GLY A 19 3.34 29.41 -7.06
N HIS A 20 2.48 30.22 -6.44
CA HIS A 20 1.05 29.91 -6.29
C HIS A 20 0.31 30.03 -7.62
N ALA A 21 -0.48 29.02 -7.98
CA ALA A 21 -1.20 28.92 -9.26
C ALA A 21 -2.43 29.87 -9.40
N THR A 22 -2.44 31.02 -8.71
CA THR A 22 -3.61 31.91 -8.63
C THR A 22 -3.49 33.20 -9.45
N SER A 23 -2.39 33.42 -10.19
CA SER A 23 -2.25 34.57 -11.09
C SER A 23 -1.97 34.11 -12.53
N GLU A 24 -2.52 34.83 -13.53
CA GLU A 24 -2.10 34.67 -14.92
C GLU A 24 -0.57 34.78 -15.03
N GLY A 25 0.07 33.78 -15.64
CA GLY A 25 1.54 33.68 -15.71
C GLY A 25 2.23 32.93 -14.56
N ALA A 26 1.48 32.30 -13.64
CA ALA A 26 2.07 31.48 -12.57
C ALA A 26 2.86 30.28 -13.13
N VAL A 27 4.09 30.11 -12.63
CA VAL A 27 4.94 28.96 -12.95
C VAL A 27 4.29 27.69 -12.36
N PRO A 28 4.13 26.60 -13.14
CA PRO A 28 3.63 25.35 -12.59
C PRO A 28 4.49 24.87 -11.42
N PHE A 29 3.84 24.41 -10.33
CA PHE A 29 4.52 23.83 -9.17
C PHE A 29 5.54 22.76 -9.55
N LEU A 30 5.21 21.91 -10.53
CA LEU A 30 6.19 21.00 -11.12
C LEU A 30 6.92 21.72 -12.25
N ARG A 31 8.22 21.95 -12.07
CA ARG A 31 9.07 22.47 -13.15
C ARG A 31 9.18 21.43 -14.27
N ASP A 32 9.10 21.84 -15.53
CA ASP A 32 9.03 20.89 -16.66
C ASP A 32 10.35 20.70 -17.41
N SER A 33 11.46 21.23 -16.90
CA SER A 33 12.80 20.97 -17.46
C SER A 33 13.18 19.49 -17.31
N ASP A 34 14.02 18.97 -18.20
CA ASP A 34 14.51 17.59 -18.13
C ASP A 34 15.22 17.30 -16.80
N LYS A 35 16.00 18.27 -16.30
CA LYS A 35 16.68 18.18 -15.00
C LYS A 35 15.66 18.08 -13.86
N ALA A 36 14.64 18.93 -13.84
CA ALA A 36 13.60 18.91 -12.81
C ALA A 36 12.79 17.60 -12.83
N ARG A 37 12.41 17.13 -14.03
CA ARG A 37 11.72 15.83 -14.22
C ARG A 37 12.57 14.67 -13.72
N SER A 38 13.87 14.67 -14.05
CA SER A 38 14.83 13.67 -13.60
C SER A 38 14.97 13.67 -12.07
N THR A 39 15.15 14.84 -11.45
CA THR A 39 15.23 14.98 -9.98
C THR A 39 13.98 14.45 -9.29
N ARG A 40 12.78 14.78 -9.80
CA ARG A 40 11.53 14.24 -9.23
C ARG A 40 11.44 12.72 -9.38
N GLY A 41 11.84 12.18 -10.52
CA GLY A 41 11.89 10.73 -10.73
C GLY A 41 12.83 10.04 -9.75
N GLN A 42 14.00 10.63 -9.48
CA GLN A 42 14.98 10.12 -8.52
C GLN A 42 14.45 10.15 -7.08
N LEU A 43 13.92 11.30 -6.64
CA LEU A 43 13.30 11.45 -5.32
C LEU A 43 12.15 10.45 -5.12
N ALA A 44 11.27 10.31 -6.11
CA ALA A 44 10.17 9.35 -6.07
C ALA A 44 10.67 7.90 -6.03
N SER A 45 11.78 7.58 -6.71
CA SER A 45 12.39 6.24 -6.71
C SER A 45 12.99 5.90 -5.34
N TYR A 46 13.60 6.86 -4.66
CA TYR A 46 14.14 6.67 -3.31
C TYR A 46 13.02 6.47 -2.28
N ALA A 47 12.02 7.36 -2.27
CA ALA A 47 10.86 7.23 -1.42
C ALA A 47 10.12 5.91 -1.69
N GLY A 48 9.90 5.59 -2.97
CA GLY A 48 9.29 4.34 -3.41
C GLY A 48 10.04 3.10 -2.94
N SER A 49 11.36 3.07 -3.08
CA SER A 49 12.20 1.96 -2.62
C SER A 49 12.16 1.80 -1.09
N GLN A 50 12.19 2.91 -0.35
CA GLN A 50 12.07 2.89 1.12
C GLN A 50 10.70 2.36 1.54
N LEU A 51 9.63 2.90 0.97
CA LEU A 51 8.24 2.50 1.22
C LEU A 51 7.90 1.13 0.65
N ALA A 52 8.70 0.54 -0.23
CA ALA A 52 8.53 -0.84 -0.73
C ALA A 52 9.27 -1.86 0.12
N SER A 53 10.41 -1.48 0.71
CA SER A 53 11.31 -2.38 1.44
C SER A 53 11.06 -2.39 2.95
N GLN A 54 10.48 -1.32 3.50
CA GLN A 54 10.19 -1.19 4.93
C GLN A 54 8.68 -1.09 5.16
N PHE A 55 8.20 -1.53 6.33
CA PHE A 55 6.83 -1.25 6.78
C PHE A 55 6.75 0.19 7.26
N ARG A 56 6.25 1.06 6.39
CA ARG A 56 6.16 2.51 6.60
C ARG A 56 4.81 3.03 6.16
N THR A 57 4.24 3.92 6.97
CA THR A 57 3.01 4.66 6.63
C THR A 57 3.31 5.90 5.79
N HIS A 58 4.45 6.54 6.06
CA HIS A 58 4.96 7.70 5.36
C HIS A 58 6.49 7.73 5.42
N ALA A 59 7.11 8.60 4.61
CA ALA A 59 8.54 8.82 4.58
C ALA A 59 8.86 10.31 4.43
N PHE A 60 10.08 10.69 4.79
CA PHE A 60 10.58 12.04 4.60
C PHE A 60 11.84 12.04 3.72
N SER A 61 12.04 13.15 3.03
CA SER A 61 13.29 13.44 2.34
C SER A 61 13.60 14.92 2.30
N VAL A 62 14.85 15.22 1.99
CA VAL A 62 15.35 16.59 1.83
C VAL A 62 15.91 16.72 0.43
N TRP A 63 15.56 17.80 -0.25
CA TRP A 63 16.26 18.25 -1.45
C TRP A 63 17.05 19.52 -1.12
N ALA A 64 18.28 19.63 -1.58
CA ALA A 64 19.12 20.80 -1.34
C ALA A 64 19.98 21.18 -2.56
N THR A 65 20.20 22.48 -2.74
CA THR A 65 21.14 23.05 -3.73
C THR A 65 21.70 24.37 -3.20
N GLY A 66 22.99 24.62 -3.38
CA GLY A 66 23.63 25.84 -2.87
C GLY A 66 23.38 26.02 -1.36
N THR A 67 22.71 27.11 -0.97
CA THR A 67 22.26 27.36 0.42
C THR A 67 20.77 27.09 0.64
N SER A 68 20.08 26.56 -0.37
CA SER A 68 18.64 26.33 -0.36
C SER A 68 18.28 24.88 -0.10
N ALA A 69 17.17 24.65 0.61
CA ALA A 69 16.60 23.33 0.82
C ALA A 69 15.07 23.32 0.71
N ARG A 70 14.52 22.11 0.54
CA ARG A 70 13.10 21.77 0.65
C ARG A 70 12.96 20.52 1.52
N LEU A 71 11.99 20.55 2.43
CA LEU A 71 11.55 19.36 3.17
C LEU A 71 10.41 18.70 2.38
N ILE A 72 10.45 17.38 2.27
CA ILE A 72 9.49 16.61 1.48
C ILE A 72 8.93 15.49 2.34
N ARG A 73 7.61 15.37 2.36
CA ARG A 73 6.88 14.27 3.01
C ARG A 73 6.14 13.46 1.95
N TRP A 74 6.25 12.15 2.05
CA TRP A 74 5.63 11.17 1.16
C TRP A 74 4.65 10.32 1.97
N ASP A 75 3.41 10.18 1.50
CA ASP A 75 2.51 9.12 1.95
C ASP A 75 1.89 8.42 0.74
N ARG A 76 1.00 7.46 0.97
CA ARG A 76 0.34 6.73 -0.12
C ARG A 76 -0.67 7.56 -0.91
N GLY A 77 -1.06 8.73 -0.42
CA GLY A 77 -2.00 9.64 -1.06
C GLY A 77 -1.28 10.66 -1.96
N GLY A 78 -0.06 11.06 -1.60
CA GLY A 78 0.70 12.05 -2.36
C GLY A 78 2.00 12.49 -1.71
N VAL A 79 2.44 13.68 -2.09
CA VAL A 79 3.70 14.27 -1.66
C VAL A 79 3.46 15.73 -1.29
N VAL A 80 3.95 16.11 -0.11
CA VAL A 80 3.94 17.50 0.38
C VAL A 80 5.36 18.01 0.35
N VAL A 81 5.56 19.21 -0.20
CA VAL A 81 6.88 19.83 -0.38
C VAL A 81 6.84 21.21 0.25
N SER A 82 7.80 21.52 1.12
CA SER A 82 7.91 22.88 1.67
C SER A 82 8.27 23.88 0.58
N THR A 83 7.95 25.15 0.82
CA THR A 83 8.58 26.23 0.07
C THR A 83 10.11 26.13 0.20
N LYS A 84 10.84 26.61 -0.81
CA LYS A 84 12.29 26.69 -0.75
C LYS A 84 12.72 27.66 0.34
N PHE A 85 13.70 27.27 1.15
CA PHE A 85 14.23 28.12 2.21
C PHE A 85 15.76 28.09 2.23
N ASP A 86 16.37 29.17 2.70
CA ASP A 86 17.81 29.30 2.88
C ASP A 86 18.22 28.68 4.23
N TYR A 87 18.75 27.46 4.22
CA TYR A 87 19.09 26.72 5.44
C TYR A 87 20.32 27.29 6.17
N THR A 88 20.98 28.31 5.61
CA THR A 88 22.05 29.06 6.30
C THR A 88 21.53 30.23 7.12
N LYS A 89 20.27 30.62 6.89
CA LYS A 89 19.59 31.73 7.59
C LYS A 89 18.47 31.24 8.49
N GLU A 90 17.74 30.22 8.05
CA GLU A 90 16.61 29.64 8.77
C GLU A 90 17.01 28.34 9.49
N SER A 91 16.45 28.10 10.67
CA SER A 91 16.71 26.90 11.46
C SER A 91 15.97 25.65 10.97
N TYR A 92 15.04 25.79 10.01
CA TYR A 92 14.08 24.74 9.63
C TYR A 92 14.71 23.37 9.32
N LEU A 93 15.88 23.34 8.67
CA LEU A 93 16.55 22.06 8.37
C LEU A 93 17.11 21.41 9.64
N ALA A 94 17.72 22.20 10.53
CA ALA A 94 18.23 21.71 11.80
C ALA A 94 17.09 21.27 12.73
N ASP A 95 16.03 22.09 12.82
CA ASP A 95 14.82 21.78 13.59
C ASP A 95 14.14 20.51 13.08
N PHE A 96 14.08 20.31 11.76
CA PHE A 96 13.54 19.09 11.17
C PHE A 96 14.31 17.84 11.62
N PHE A 97 15.65 17.83 11.52
CA PHE A 97 16.44 16.67 11.96
C PHE A 97 16.43 16.50 13.48
N TRP A 98 16.38 17.59 14.24
CA TRP A 98 16.19 17.55 15.69
C TRP A 98 14.86 16.87 16.04
N CYS A 99 13.74 17.35 15.47
CA CYS A 99 12.43 16.77 15.66
C CYS A 99 12.37 15.32 15.19
N LEU A 100 12.93 14.99 14.02
CA LEU A 100 12.92 13.64 13.47
C LEU A 100 13.69 12.65 14.36
N SER A 101 14.86 13.05 14.89
CA SER A 101 15.67 12.18 15.77
C SER A 101 15.04 11.95 17.14
N HIS A 102 14.24 12.91 17.64
CA HIS A 102 13.52 12.81 18.91
C HIS A 102 12.09 12.27 18.78
N ALA A 103 11.57 12.15 17.55
CA ALA A 103 10.25 11.62 17.29
C ALA A 103 10.16 10.13 17.63
N ASP A 104 8.99 9.70 18.10
CA ASP A 104 8.68 8.28 18.26
C ASP A 104 8.69 7.55 16.90
N PRO A 105 8.82 6.21 16.88
CA PRO A 105 8.88 5.46 15.63
C PRO A 105 7.71 5.73 14.68
N ALA A 106 6.50 5.87 15.21
CA ALA A 106 5.30 6.06 14.40
C ALA A 106 5.26 7.44 13.73
N ALA A 107 5.73 8.47 14.43
CA ALA A 107 5.95 9.81 13.89
C ALA A 107 7.11 9.87 12.88
N ARG A 108 8.08 8.95 12.96
CA ARG A 108 9.07 8.72 11.90
C ARG A 108 8.51 7.87 10.74
N GLY A 109 7.26 7.45 10.82
CA GLY A 109 6.56 6.70 9.79
C GLY A 109 6.71 5.18 9.86
N TYR A 110 7.30 4.61 10.91
CA TYR A 110 7.24 3.16 11.13
C TYR A 110 5.80 2.71 11.37
N ASP A 111 5.40 1.62 10.71
CA ASP A 111 4.06 1.08 10.85
C ASP A 111 3.95 0.20 12.11
N GLU A 112 3.21 0.68 13.11
CA GLU A 112 3.02 -0.04 14.38
C GLU A 112 2.16 -1.30 14.24
N SER A 113 1.47 -1.49 13.11
CA SER A 113 0.72 -2.71 12.84
C SER A 113 1.59 -3.88 12.40
N VAL A 114 2.86 -3.62 12.05
CA VAL A 114 3.84 -4.64 11.68
C VAL A 114 5.16 -4.40 12.39
N THR A 115 5.45 -5.22 13.39
CA THR A 115 6.66 -5.12 14.20
C THR A 115 7.57 -6.32 13.98
N VAL A 116 8.86 -6.20 14.32
CA VAL A 116 9.69 -7.40 14.49
C VAL A 116 9.13 -8.18 15.69
N ALA A 117 9.00 -9.49 15.55
CA ALA A 117 8.52 -10.36 16.62
C ALA A 117 9.52 -10.33 17.80
N GLY A 118 9.01 -10.08 19.01
CA GLY A 118 9.83 -9.92 20.22
C GLY A 118 10.06 -11.22 20.97
N GLU A 119 10.71 -11.13 22.13
CA GLU A 119 10.96 -12.29 23.00
C GLU A 119 9.67 -13.00 23.43
N SER A 120 8.60 -12.24 23.69
CA SER A 120 7.28 -12.79 24.02
C SER A 120 6.65 -13.63 22.91
N ASP A 121 7.11 -13.46 21.67
CA ASP A 121 6.60 -14.16 20.50
C ASP A 121 7.44 -15.41 20.15
N ALA A 122 8.44 -15.77 20.97
CA ALA A 122 9.40 -16.84 20.66
C ALA A 122 8.77 -18.17 20.20
N PRO A 123 7.72 -18.71 20.85
CA PRO A 123 7.06 -19.93 20.36
C PRO A 123 6.45 -19.77 18.95
N HIS A 124 5.90 -18.60 18.65
CA HIS A 124 5.32 -18.31 17.34
C HIS A 124 6.40 -18.08 16.27
N VAL A 125 7.53 -17.49 16.64
CA VAL A 125 8.71 -17.32 15.77
C VAL A 125 9.28 -18.67 15.35
N GLU A 126 9.51 -19.58 16.31
CA GLU A 126 10.01 -20.93 16.03
C GLU A 126 9.05 -21.70 15.12
N ASN A 127 7.75 -21.62 15.41
CA ASN A 127 6.73 -22.27 14.61
C ASN A 127 6.65 -21.69 13.19
N ALA A 128 6.69 -20.35 13.04
CA ALA A 128 6.69 -19.70 11.73
C ALA A 128 7.90 -20.12 10.90
N LYS A 129 9.11 -20.13 11.48
CA LYS A 129 10.32 -20.61 10.81
C LYS A 129 10.18 -22.04 10.32
N ARG A 130 9.67 -22.94 11.17
CA ARG A 130 9.43 -24.34 10.83
C ARG A 130 8.41 -24.51 9.70
N VAL A 131 7.24 -23.88 9.81
CA VAL A 131 6.11 -24.05 8.87
C VAL A 131 6.38 -23.40 7.51
N LEU A 132 7.11 -22.28 7.51
CA LEU A 132 7.49 -21.56 6.29
C LEU A 132 8.83 -22.05 5.70
N GLY A 133 9.56 -22.92 6.40
CA GLY A 133 10.85 -23.44 5.93
C GLY A 133 11.93 -22.36 5.84
N LEU A 134 11.99 -21.48 6.84
CA LEU A 134 12.89 -20.32 6.88
C LEU A 134 14.18 -20.64 7.63
N ASP A 135 15.24 -19.88 7.30
CA ASP A 135 16.52 -19.96 7.99
C ASP A 135 16.41 -19.54 9.48
N GLN A 136 17.34 -20.02 10.30
CA GLN A 136 17.34 -19.76 11.74
C GLN A 136 17.61 -18.30 12.08
N ASP A 137 18.31 -17.55 11.23
CA ASP A 137 18.58 -16.12 11.38
C ASP A 137 17.52 -15.23 10.71
N ALA A 138 16.52 -15.82 10.04
CA ALA A 138 15.45 -15.07 9.39
C ALA A 138 14.71 -14.17 10.40
N THR A 139 14.59 -12.89 10.07
CA THR A 139 13.81 -11.93 10.86
C THR A 139 12.32 -12.15 10.64
N ILE A 140 11.61 -12.52 11.71
CA ILE A 140 10.15 -12.71 11.68
C ILE A 140 9.46 -11.42 12.09
N TYR A 141 8.47 -11.03 11.29
CA TYR A 141 7.56 -9.92 11.56
C TYR A 141 6.25 -10.43 12.13
N LYS A 142 5.71 -9.70 13.09
CA LYS A 142 4.39 -9.86 13.68
C LYS A 142 3.45 -8.84 13.08
N PHE A 143 2.39 -9.33 12.44
CA PHE A 143 1.30 -8.54 11.88
C PHE A 143 0.15 -8.51 12.87
N LYS A 144 -0.28 -7.31 13.27
CA LYS A 144 -1.43 -7.06 14.14
C LYS A 144 -2.63 -6.67 13.30
N VAL A 145 -3.53 -7.64 13.05
CA VAL A 145 -4.71 -7.46 12.22
C VAL A 145 -5.94 -7.24 13.10
N TYR A 146 -6.64 -6.12 12.93
CA TYR A 146 -7.93 -5.91 13.57
C TYR A 146 -9.03 -6.55 12.72
N ASP A 147 -9.72 -7.54 13.27
CA ASP A 147 -10.85 -8.19 12.62
C ASP A 147 -12.13 -7.43 12.95
N GLU A 148 -12.60 -6.59 12.02
CA GLU A 148 -13.75 -5.72 12.24
C GLU A 148 -15.06 -6.48 12.48
N ARG A 149 -15.14 -7.74 12.06
CA ARG A 149 -16.29 -8.61 12.31
C ARG A 149 -16.36 -9.05 13.75
N THR A 150 -15.23 -9.46 14.33
CA THR A 150 -15.16 -9.96 15.71
C THR A 150 -14.79 -8.88 16.73
N LYS A 151 -14.35 -7.70 16.26
CA LYS A 151 -13.84 -6.58 17.08
C LYS A 151 -12.64 -6.99 17.93
N MET A 152 -11.82 -7.93 17.45
CA MET A 152 -10.63 -8.41 18.14
C MET A 152 -9.39 -8.31 17.25
N PHE A 153 -8.24 -8.16 17.89
CA PHE A 153 -6.96 -8.30 17.21
C PHE A 153 -6.60 -9.79 17.04
N ARG A 154 -6.00 -10.10 15.88
CA ARG A 154 -5.37 -11.38 15.58
C ARG A 154 -3.92 -11.15 15.16
N PHE A 155 -3.07 -12.11 15.46
CA PHE A 155 -1.64 -12.01 15.18
C PHE A 155 -1.19 -13.06 14.18
N TYR A 156 -0.32 -12.62 13.27
CA TYR A 156 0.25 -13.47 12.24
C TYR A 156 1.74 -13.23 12.13
N TYR A 157 2.49 -14.26 11.77
CA TYR A 157 3.95 -14.25 11.79
C TYR A 157 4.52 -14.68 10.44
N GLY A 158 5.43 -13.88 9.88
CA GLY A 158 6.02 -14.17 8.57
C GLY A 158 7.25 -13.33 8.28
N VAL A 159 7.71 -13.36 7.02
CA VAL A 159 8.90 -12.61 6.58
C VAL A 159 8.53 -11.52 5.59
N ASN A 160 9.35 -10.47 5.53
CA ASN A 160 9.21 -9.44 4.52
C ASN A 160 9.76 -9.94 3.17
N THR A 161 8.86 -10.36 2.26
CA THR A 161 9.22 -10.77 0.91
C THR A 161 9.26 -9.54 -0.02
N ILE A 162 10.46 -8.98 -0.21
CA ILE A 162 10.69 -7.77 -1.04
C ILE A 162 10.22 -7.95 -2.50
N THR A 163 10.07 -9.19 -2.98
CA THR A 163 10.07 -9.54 -4.41
C THR A 163 8.84 -9.11 -5.22
N LYS A 164 7.80 -8.49 -4.63
CA LYS A 164 6.54 -8.19 -5.36
C LYS A 164 5.84 -6.86 -5.00
N SER A 165 6.44 -5.96 -4.24
CA SER A 165 5.78 -4.69 -3.90
C SER A 165 5.92 -3.65 -5.02
N SER A 166 4.89 -2.81 -5.20
CA SER A 166 5.00 -1.65 -6.09
C SER A 166 6.05 -0.68 -5.56
N ILE A 167 6.99 -0.29 -6.41
CA ILE A 167 7.98 0.77 -6.10
C ILE A 167 7.39 2.17 -6.23
N SER A 168 6.11 2.31 -6.60
CA SER A 168 5.44 3.60 -6.58
C SER A 168 5.33 4.09 -5.13
N PRO A 169 5.78 5.30 -4.79
CA PRO A 169 5.62 5.84 -3.44
C PRO A 169 4.13 6.06 -3.10
N VAL A 170 3.29 6.31 -4.11
CA VAL A 170 1.86 6.58 -3.97
C VAL A 170 0.98 5.43 -4.48
N GLY A 171 -0.26 5.38 -4.01
CA GLY A 171 -1.27 4.41 -4.41
C GLY A 171 -1.39 3.22 -3.46
N ARG A 172 -2.00 2.14 -3.95
CA ARG A 172 -2.46 1.02 -3.12
C ARG A 172 -1.37 0.16 -2.48
N SER A 173 -0.18 0.17 -3.07
CA SER A 173 1.00 -0.56 -2.60
C SER A 173 0.71 -1.95 -2.01
N THR A 174 -0.06 -2.78 -2.73
CA THR A 174 -0.48 -4.05 -2.17
C THR A 174 0.71 -5.02 -2.05
N ARG A 175 0.78 -5.69 -0.90
CA ARG A 175 1.78 -6.71 -0.57
C ARG A 175 1.05 -7.98 -0.15
N GLY A 176 1.63 -9.11 -0.50
CA GLY A 176 1.08 -10.42 -0.20
C GLY A 176 2.10 -11.27 0.53
N PHE A 177 1.69 -11.87 1.63
CA PHE A 177 2.55 -12.65 2.51
C PHE A 177 1.96 -14.02 2.76
N GLU A 178 2.79 -15.06 2.68
CA GLU A 178 2.49 -16.33 3.34
C GLU A 178 2.93 -16.18 4.81
N VAL A 179 1.97 -16.26 5.72
CA VAL A 179 2.18 -16.07 7.16
C VAL A 179 1.60 -17.24 7.94
N VAL A 180 1.92 -17.32 9.22
CA VAL A 180 1.46 -18.36 10.13
C VAL A 180 0.64 -17.72 11.25
N ASP A 181 -0.54 -18.25 11.52
CA ASP A 181 -1.36 -17.81 12.65
C ASP A 181 -0.83 -18.34 14.01
N GLU A 182 -1.42 -17.88 15.12
CA GLU A 182 -1.04 -18.33 16.46
C GLU A 182 -1.27 -19.83 16.71
N SER A 183 -2.12 -20.48 15.90
CA SER A 183 -2.39 -21.93 15.95
C SER A 183 -1.44 -22.75 15.07
N GLY A 184 -0.58 -22.10 14.29
CA GLY A 184 0.38 -22.75 13.40
C GLY A 184 -0.14 -23.09 12.01
N ASN A 185 -1.28 -22.54 11.60
CA ASN A 185 -1.77 -22.71 10.24
C ASN A 185 -1.12 -21.69 9.32
N LYS A 186 -0.73 -22.15 8.13
CA LYS A 186 -0.28 -21.26 7.05
C LYS A 186 -1.48 -20.59 6.39
N VAL A 187 -1.43 -19.27 6.24
CA VAL A 187 -2.49 -18.44 5.65
C VAL A 187 -1.89 -17.36 4.75
N TYR A 188 -2.71 -16.74 3.90
CA TYR A 188 -2.31 -15.62 3.07
C TYR A 188 -2.75 -14.30 3.71
N LEU A 189 -1.83 -13.36 3.89
CA LEU A 189 -2.13 -12.00 4.36
C LEU A 189 -1.88 -11.01 3.22
N LYS A 190 -2.91 -10.25 2.88
CA LYS A 190 -2.83 -9.11 1.95
C LYS A 190 -2.83 -7.82 2.76
N ASP A 191 -1.78 -7.04 2.57
CA ASP A 191 -1.56 -5.69 3.07
C ASP A 191 -1.83 -4.72 1.91
N THR A 192 -2.70 -3.73 2.08
CA THR A 192 -2.97 -2.75 1.04
C THR A 192 -3.46 -1.42 1.60
N TRP A 193 -3.18 -0.35 0.86
CA TRP A 193 -3.79 0.96 1.06
C TRP A 193 -5.01 1.07 0.17
N ARG A 194 -6.19 0.77 0.71
CA ARG A 194 -7.45 0.85 -0.06
C ARG A 194 -7.85 2.31 -0.26
N ILE A 195 -8.64 2.59 -1.28
CA ILE A 195 -9.26 3.90 -1.46
C ILE A 195 -10.29 4.10 -0.33
N TYR A 196 -10.18 5.23 0.36
CA TYR A 196 -11.08 5.65 1.44
C TYR A 196 -12.00 6.76 0.92
N ALA A 197 -13.10 6.34 0.29
CA ALA A 197 -14.11 7.24 -0.25
C ALA A 197 -15.46 6.52 -0.33
N ASP A 198 -16.54 7.29 -0.37
CA ASP A 198 -17.89 6.76 -0.53
C ASP A 198 -18.03 5.94 -1.82
N GLY A 199 -18.79 4.85 -1.75
CA GLY A 199 -18.97 3.90 -2.85
C GLY A 199 -17.80 2.91 -3.08
N TYR A 200 -16.77 2.94 -2.23
CA TYR A 200 -15.70 1.93 -2.19
C TYR A 200 -15.87 1.01 -0.98
N HIS A 201 -16.40 -0.18 -1.22
CA HIS A 201 -16.55 -1.23 -0.21
C HIS A 201 -15.20 -1.85 0.17
N LYS A 202 -15.10 -2.35 1.40
CA LYS A 202 -13.93 -3.13 1.82
C LYS A 202 -13.99 -4.48 1.14
N GLU A 203 -12.83 -5.00 0.73
CA GLU A 203 -12.77 -6.29 0.04
C GLU A 203 -13.40 -7.41 0.88
N GLY A 204 -13.19 -7.42 2.19
CA GLY A 204 -13.74 -8.44 3.08
C GLY A 204 -15.28 -8.41 3.17
N GLU A 205 -15.91 -7.23 3.06
CA GLU A 205 -17.37 -7.11 3.01
C GLU A 205 -17.94 -7.77 1.75
N ILE A 206 -17.23 -7.65 0.63
CA ILE A 206 -17.62 -8.31 -0.62
C ILE A 206 -17.51 -9.84 -0.47
N TYR A 207 -16.45 -10.34 0.16
CA TYR A 207 -16.35 -11.78 0.48
C TYR A 207 -17.49 -12.27 1.39
N GLU A 208 -17.96 -11.45 2.32
CA GLU A 208 -19.09 -11.78 3.19
C GLU A 208 -20.39 -11.97 2.38
N GLU A 209 -20.67 -11.12 1.39
CA GLU A 209 -21.81 -11.27 0.48
C GLU A 209 -21.68 -12.52 -0.42
N LEU A 210 -20.44 -12.86 -0.78
CA LEU A 210 -20.11 -14.02 -1.62
C LEU A 210 -20.05 -15.35 -0.85
N LYS A 211 -20.30 -15.35 0.46
CA LYS A 211 -20.43 -16.59 1.24
C LYS A 211 -21.42 -17.56 0.59
N GLY A 212 -21.04 -18.84 0.57
CA GLY A 212 -21.83 -19.92 -0.04
C GLY A 212 -21.44 -20.27 -1.48
N ILE A 213 -20.57 -19.49 -2.15
CA ILE A 213 -19.97 -19.89 -3.44
C ILE A 213 -19.04 -21.12 -3.29
N GLY A 214 -18.55 -21.36 -2.07
CA GLY A 214 -17.75 -22.53 -1.73
C GLY A 214 -16.30 -22.38 -2.19
N ARG A 215 -15.68 -23.49 -2.60
CA ARG A 215 -14.23 -23.62 -2.86
C ARG A 215 -13.68 -22.78 -4.03
N LEU A 216 -14.50 -21.97 -4.69
CA LEU A 216 -14.12 -21.20 -5.88
C LEU A 216 -13.55 -19.81 -5.54
N ILE A 217 -13.76 -19.36 -4.31
CA ILE A 217 -13.17 -18.15 -3.74
C ILE A 217 -12.52 -18.48 -2.39
N PRO A 218 -11.50 -17.73 -1.97
CA PRO A 218 -10.92 -17.93 -0.64
C PRO A 218 -11.88 -17.62 0.52
N THR A 219 -11.65 -18.30 1.63
CA THR A 219 -12.29 -18.05 2.92
C THR A 219 -11.57 -16.91 3.64
N VAL A 220 -12.30 -15.85 4.00
CA VAL A 220 -11.78 -14.76 4.81
C VAL A 220 -11.74 -15.16 6.30
N LEU A 221 -10.55 -15.08 6.89
CA LEU A 221 -10.33 -15.37 8.31
C LEU A 221 -10.46 -14.11 9.17
N ALA A 222 -9.92 -13.00 8.68
CA ALA A 222 -9.96 -11.69 9.33
C ALA A 222 -9.75 -10.58 8.31
N HIS A 223 -10.36 -9.43 8.54
CA HIS A 223 -10.10 -8.24 7.74
C HIS A 223 -10.51 -6.96 8.48
N GLY A 224 -9.92 -5.83 8.09
CA GLY A 224 -10.27 -4.55 8.69
C GLY A 224 -9.31 -3.43 8.33
N ASP A 225 -9.78 -2.20 8.54
CA ASP A 225 -8.93 -1.02 8.47
C ASP A 225 -7.93 -1.05 9.65
N VAL A 226 -6.68 -0.68 9.38
CA VAL A 226 -5.66 -0.60 10.41
C VAL A 226 -5.91 0.67 11.22
N THR A 227 -5.90 0.55 12.55
CA THR A 227 -6.15 1.68 13.45
C THR A 227 -4.86 2.41 13.79
N GLY A 228 -4.87 3.75 13.76
CA GLY A 228 -3.74 4.58 14.18
C GLY A 228 -3.70 5.91 13.46
N ARG A 229 -2.88 6.86 13.97
CA ARG A 229 -2.83 8.25 13.45
C ARG A 229 -2.46 8.33 11.97
N TRP A 230 -1.49 7.53 11.52
CA TRP A 230 -0.97 7.57 10.15
C TRP A 230 -1.48 6.45 9.26
N GLN A 231 -2.53 5.74 9.68
CA GLN A 231 -3.13 4.65 8.90
C GLN A 231 -4.13 5.16 7.85
N THR A 232 -4.30 6.48 7.76
CA THR A 232 -5.00 7.17 6.66
C THR A 232 -4.10 8.28 6.14
N THR A 233 -4.01 8.41 4.83
CA THR A 233 -3.19 9.44 4.17
C THR A 233 -3.78 10.82 4.39
N ASP A 234 -2.94 11.81 4.65
CA ASP A 234 -3.33 13.19 4.98
C ASP A 234 -2.68 14.22 4.06
N SER A 235 -1.85 13.82 3.07
CA SER A 235 -1.29 14.76 2.08
C SER A 235 -2.34 15.63 1.41
N HIS A 236 -3.56 15.09 1.23
CA HIS A 236 -4.68 15.79 0.61
C HIS A 236 -5.20 16.98 1.44
N GLU A 237 -4.97 17.01 2.76
CA GLU A 237 -5.39 18.11 3.64
C GLU A 237 -4.56 19.38 3.42
N TRP A 238 -3.36 19.23 2.89
CA TRP A 238 -2.49 20.36 2.59
C TRP A 238 -2.92 21.07 1.30
N CYS A 239 -3.80 20.46 0.50
CA CYS A 239 -4.14 20.94 -0.83
C CYS A 239 -5.29 21.93 -0.83
N VAL A 240 -5.10 23.02 -1.59
CA VAL A 240 -6.05 24.13 -1.68
C VAL A 240 -6.88 24.06 -2.97
N GLY A 241 -8.15 24.45 -2.87
CA GLY A 241 -9.05 24.62 -4.01
C GLY A 241 -9.44 23.32 -4.73
N GLU A 242 -9.68 23.43 -6.04
CA GLU A 242 -10.18 22.33 -6.89
C GLU A 242 -9.20 21.13 -7.01
N LEU A 243 -7.93 21.32 -6.63
CA LEU A 243 -6.92 20.25 -6.65
C LEU A 243 -7.21 19.16 -5.61
N ARG A 244 -7.81 19.51 -4.47
CA ARG A 244 -8.19 18.53 -3.43
C ARG A 244 -9.10 17.43 -3.98
N LYS A 245 -9.98 17.75 -4.94
CA LYS A 245 -10.90 16.78 -5.59
C LYS A 245 -10.18 15.71 -6.42
N HIS A 246 -8.91 15.90 -6.74
CA HIS A 246 -8.10 14.97 -7.52
C HIS A 246 -7.29 14.01 -6.65
N PHE A 247 -7.19 14.25 -5.35
CA PHE A 247 -6.48 13.37 -4.43
C PHE A 247 -7.34 12.15 -4.06
N ARG A 248 -6.71 10.99 -4.07
CA ARG A 248 -7.28 9.78 -3.49
C ARG A 248 -6.79 9.66 -2.06
N VAL A 249 -7.73 9.73 -1.12
CA VAL A 249 -7.46 9.35 0.26
C VAL A 249 -7.33 7.84 0.30
N HIS A 250 -6.28 7.33 0.93
CA HIS A 250 -6.11 5.91 1.17
C HIS A 250 -6.08 5.62 2.66
N CYS A 251 -6.62 4.46 3.03
CA CYS A 251 -6.57 3.91 4.38
C CYS A 251 -5.90 2.54 4.31
N HIS A 252 -5.01 2.27 5.25
CA HIS A 252 -4.31 0.99 5.35
C HIS A 252 -5.28 -0.11 5.82
N TYR A 253 -5.20 -1.27 5.18
CA TYR A 253 -6.18 -2.34 5.31
C TYR A 253 -5.49 -3.70 5.20
N PHE A 254 -5.89 -4.62 6.08
CA PHE A 254 -5.50 -6.02 6.00
C PHE A 254 -6.69 -6.91 5.65
N ILE A 255 -6.42 -7.96 4.87
CA ILE A 255 -7.31 -9.11 4.71
C ILE A 255 -6.49 -10.39 4.75
N VAL A 256 -6.98 -11.36 5.52
CA VAL A 256 -6.36 -12.66 5.72
C VAL A 256 -7.25 -13.73 5.12
N LEU A 257 -6.69 -14.50 4.20
CA LEU A 257 -7.35 -15.55 3.45
C LEU A 257 -6.76 -16.91 3.86
N LYS A 258 -7.63 -17.90 4.05
CA LYS A 258 -7.22 -19.25 4.47
C LYS A 258 -6.44 -19.96 3.37
N GLU A 259 -6.99 -19.96 2.16
CA GLU A 259 -6.45 -20.73 1.05
C GLU A 259 -5.28 -19.98 0.39
N ILE A 260 -4.15 -20.68 0.27
CA ILE A 260 -2.99 -20.24 -0.49
C ILE A 260 -3.01 -20.97 -1.84
N GLY A 261 -2.75 -20.23 -2.91
CA GLY A 261 -2.71 -20.78 -4.26
C GLY A 261 -1.47 -20.32 -5.01
N ARG A 262 -1.07 -21.15 -5.97
CA ARG A 262 0.02 -20.85 -6.90
C ARG A 262 -0.52 -20.00 -8.06
N PRO A 263 0.24 -19.03 -8.59
CA PRO A 263 -0.20 -18.23 -9.72
C PRO A 263 -0.56 -19.10 -10.93
N LEU A 264 -1.58 -18.70 -11.71
CA LEU A 264 -2.00 -19.42 -12.91
C LEU A 264 -0.83 -19.69 -13.86
N SER A 265 0.10 -18.74 -14.02
CA SER A 265 1.29 -18.85 -14.87
C SER A 265 2.25 -19.98 -14.51
N LYS A 266 2.08 -20.63 -13.35
CA LYS A 266 2.88 -21.77 -12.91
C LYS A 266 2.22 -23.11 -13.24
N PHE A 267 1.11 -23.15 -14.00
CA PHE A 267 0.43 -24.40 -14.39
C PHE A 267 1.42 -25.47 -14.89
N ARG A 268 1.21 -26.72 -14.49
CA ARG A 268 2.07 -27.85 -14.88
C ARG A 268 1.53 -28.57 -16.10
N THR A 269 0.21 -28.48 -16.32
CA THR A 269 -0.47 -29.13 -17.45
C THR A 269 -1.56 -28.22 -18.00
N THR A 270 -1.91 -28.40 -19.28
CA THR A 270 -3.05 -27.69 -19.89
C THR A 270 -4.36 -28.01 -19.18
N LYS A 271 -4.51 -29.24 -18.65
CA LYS A 271 -5.69 -29.63 -17.86
C LYS A 271 -5.86 -28.73 -16.63
N GLU A 272 -4.77 -28.45 -15.92
CA GLU A 272 -4.78 -27.59 -14.74
C GLU A 272 -5.12 -26.14 -15.09
N LEU A 273 -4.52 -25.61 -16.17
CA LEU A 273 -4.85 -24.28 -16.70
C LEU A 273 -6.34 -24.14 -17.02
N VAL A 274 -6.88 -25.07 -17.82
CA VAL A 274 -8.30 -25.05 -18.22
C VAL A 274 -9.23 -25.24 -17.02
N THR A 275 -8.85 -26.08 -16.06
CA THR A 275 -9.61 -26.29 -14.83
C THR A 275 -9.68 -25.01 -14.00
N ALA A 276 -8.55 -24.32 -13.81
CA ALA A 276 -8.52 -23.09 -13.03
C ALA A 276 -9.30 -21.94 -13.70
N LEU A 277 -9.19 -21.82 -15.03
CA LEU A 277 -9.98 -20.85 -15.80
C LEU A 277 -11.48 -21.13 -15.71
N ARG A 278 -11.90 -22.39 -15.88
CA ARG A 278 -13.30 -22.80 -15.73
C ARG A 278 -13.83 -22.46 -14.33
N ASP A 279 -13.07 -22.81 -13.30
CA ASP A 279 -13.47 -22.56 -11.91
C ASP A 279 -13.55 -21.05 -11.60
N ALA A 280 -12.66 -20.22 -12.15
CA ALA A 280 -12.73 -18.76 -12.03
C ALA A 280 -13.97 -18.18 -12.73
N LEU A 281 -14.30 -18.65 -13.94
CA LEU A 281 -15.53 -18.25 -14.63
C LEU A 281 -16.78 -18.69 -13.88
N GLN A 282 -16.74 -19.87 -13.24
CA GLN A 282 -17.82 -20.33 -12.39
C GLN A 282 -17.95 -19.45 -11.13
N ALA A 283 -16.84 -19.12 -10.46
CA ALA A 283 -16.82 -18.21 -9.32
C ALA A 283 -17.49 -16.87 -9.65
N HIS A 284 -17.10 -16.29 -10.79
CA HIS A 284 -17.70 -15.07 -11.30
C HIS A 284 -19.19 -15.23 -11.61
N THR A 285 -19.60 -16.36 -12.21
CA THR A 285 -21.01 -16.62 -12.53
C THR A 285 -21.86 -16.70 -11.26
N GLU A 286 -21.40 -17.39 -10.23
CA GLU A 286 -22.12 -17.44 -8.95
C GLU A 286 -22.15 -16.08 -8.24
N ALA A 287 -21.05 -15.33 -8.29
CA ALA A 287 -21.02 -13.96 -7.78
C ALA A 287 -22.02 -13.05 -8.51
N TYR A 288 -22.08 -13.15 -9.85
CA TYR A 288 -23.02 -12.40 -10.67
C TYR A 288 -24.47 -12.72 -10.31
N ARG A 289 -24.80 -14.00 -10.06
CA ARG A 289 -26.13 -14.42 -9.59
C ARG A 289 -26.48 -13.85 -8.21
N LYS A 290 -25.48 -13.61 -7.36
CA LYS A 290 -25.63 -12.88 -6.09
C LYS A 290 -25.66 -11.36 -6.27
N GLY A 291 -25.62 -10.87 -7.50
CA GLY A 291 -25.67 -9.44 -7.80
C GLY A 291 -24.31 -8.75 -7.73
N ILE A 292 -23.18 -9.47 -7.74
CA ILE A 292 -21.84 -8.88 -7.63
C ILE A 292 -21.03 -9.11 -8.91
N LEU A 293 -20.49 -8.04 -9.48
CA LEU A 293 -19.57 -8.09 -10.62
C LEU A 293 -18.13 -7.86 -10.14
N HIS A 294 -17.20 -8.77 -10.46
CA HIS A 294 -15.80 -8.70 -10.01
C HIS A 294 -15.02 -7.51 -10.59
N ARG A 295 -15.21 -7.22 -11.89
CA ARG A 295 -14.60 -6.12 -12.66
C ARG A 295 -13.07 -6.11 -12.80
N ASP A 296 -12.37 -7.16 -12.36
CA ASP A 296 -10.91 -7.25 -12.50
C ASP A 296 -10.45 -8.71 -12.71
N ILE A 297 -11.11 -9.40 -13.64
CA ILE A 297 -10.72 -10.76 -13.99
C ILE A 297 -9.48 -10.68 -14.89
N SER A 298 -8.35 -11.12 -14.35
CA SER A 298 -7.07 -11.20 -15.03
C SER A 298 -6.33 -12.48 -14.64
N ILE A 299 -5.29 -12.84 -15.41
CA ILE A 299 -4.41 -13.97 -15.08
C ILE A 299 -3.78 -13.81 -13.68
N GLY A 300 -3.56 -12.57 -13.23
CA GLY A 300 -3.00 -12.27 -11.91
C GLY A 300 -3.95 -12.60 -10.75
N ASN A 301 -5.26 -12.63 -11.01
CA ASN A 301 -6.30 -12.79 -10.00
C ASN A 301 -6.90 -14.21 -10.00
N ILE A 302 -6.27 -15.14 -10.73
CA ILE A 302 -6.64 -16.55 -10.74
C ILE A 302 -5.48 -17.36 -10.16
N LEU A 303 -5.76 -18.08 -9.07
CA LEU A 303 -4.81 -18.99 -8.47
C LEU A 303 -5.23 -20.44 -8.74
N ILE A 304 -4.23 -21.32 -8.80
CA ILE A 304 -4.44 -22.76 -8.74
C ILE A 304 -4.33 -23.18 -7.28
N SER A 305 -5.38 -23.77 -6.73
CA SER A 305 -5.38 -24.34 -5.39
C SER A 305 -4.53 -25.60 -5.32
N GLU A 306 -4.07 -25.98 -4.12
CA GLU A 306 -3.37 -27.25 -3.89
C GLU A 306 -4.20 -28.47 -4.32
N ASN A 307 -5.53 -28.36 -4.23
CA ASN A 307 -6.48 -29.40 -4.62
C ASN A 307 -6.70 -29.49 -6.15
N GLY A 308 -5.98 -28.70 -6.95
CA GLY A 308 -6.03 -28.72 -8.42
C GLY A 308 -7.19 -27.96 -9.07
N GLY A 309 -8.03 -27.28 -8.26
CA GLY A 309 -9.09 -26.37 -8.72
C GLY A 309 -8.63 -24.91 -8.81
N GLY A 310 -9.45 -24.05 -9.44
CA GLY A 310 -9.19 -22.60 -9.50
C GLY A 310 -9.77 -21.83 -8.32
N LEU A 311 -9.10 -20.74 -7.94
CA LEU A 311 -9.55 -19.76 -6.96
C LEU A 311 -9.53 -18.36 -7.61
N LEU A 312 -10.65 -17.66 -7.57
CA LEU A 312 -10.75 -16.26 -7.98
C LEU A 312 -10.53 -15.35 -6.76
N ILE A 313 -9.52 -14.50 -6.83
CA ILE A 313 -9.09 -13.60 -5.76
C ILE A 313 -9.23 -12.13 -6.18
N ASP A 314 -8.90 -11.21 -5.27
CA ASP A 314 -8.83 -9.76 -5.53
C ASP A 314 -10.21 -9.12 -5.82
N TRP A 315 -11.12 -9.26 -4.87
CA TRP A 315 -12.51 -8.80 -4.99
C TRP A 315 -12.71 -7.34 -4.61
N GLU A 316 -11.65 -6.57 -4.38
CA GLU A 316 -11.74 -5.15 -4.00
C GLU A 316 -12.41 -4.23 -5.03
N PHE A 317 -12.45 -4.70 -6.28
CA PHE A 317 -13.17 -4.04 -7.35
C PHE A 317 -14.54 -4.65 -7.60
N GLY A 318 -14.99 -5.59 -6.78
CA GLY A 318 -16.35 -6.09 -6.74
C GLY A 318 -17.36 -4.95 -6.56
N LYS A 319 -18.53 -5.08 -7.19
CA LYS A 319 -19.62 -4.11 -7.03
C LYS A 319 -20.98 -4.74 -7.24
N SER A 320 -21.94 -4.29 -6.45
CA SER A 320 -23.34 -4.63 -6.61
C SER A 320 -23.88 -4.12 -7.95
N ILE A 321 -24.55 -4.99 -8.69
CA ILE A 321 -25.25 -4.68 -9.95
C ILE A 321 -26.51 -3.87 -9.66
N ALA A 322 -27.10 -4.03 -8.48
CA ALA A 322 -28.31 -3.30 -8.06
C ALA A 322 -28.03 -1.83 -7.70
N ASN A 323 -26.80 -1.49 -7.33
CA ASN A 323 -26.39 -0.11 -7.13
C ASN A 323 -25.27 0.28 -8.11
N PRO A 324 -25.61 0.69 -9.35
CA PRO A 324 -24.63 1.06 -10.36
C PRO A 324 -23.97 2.42 -10.12
N GLU A 325 -24.13 3.07 -8.96
CA GLU A 325 -23.51 4.36 -8.61
C GLU A 325 -22.08 4.50 -9.14
N VAL A 326 -21.88 5.46 -10.04
CA VAL A 326 -20.60 5.65 -10.72
C VAL A 326 -19.53 5.85 -9.65
N ARG A 327 -18.52 4.98 -9.62
CA ARG A 327 -17.32 5.24 -8.81
C ARG A 327 -16.85 6.62 -9.21
N VAL A 328 -16.75 7.55 -8.27
CA VAL A 328 -16.21 8.88 -8.55
C VAL A 328 -14.93 8.69 -9.35
N MET A 329 -14.89 9.24 -10.56
CA MET A 329 -13.76 9.14 -11.48
C MET A 329 -12.59 9.94 -10.89
N ALA A 330 -11.97 9.45 -9.83
CA ALA A 330 -10.69 9.94 -9.38
C ALA A 330 -9.66 9.35 -10.33
N ARG A 331 -9.33 10.02 -11.43
CA ARG A 331 -8.24 9.57 -12.32
C ARG A 331 -6.97 9.40 -11.49
N THR A 332 -6.29 8.26 -11.58
CA THR A 332 -4.86 8.20 -11.22
C THR A 332 -4.12 8.93 -12.32
N VAL A 333 -4.01 10.23 -12.20
CA VAL A 333 -2.86 10.91 -12.75
C VAL A 333 -1.92 11.06 -11.56
N GLY A 334 -0.63 10.76 -11.72
CA GLY A 334 0.38 11.26 -10.79
C GLY A 334 0.42 12.78 -10.88
N LEU A 335 -0.64 13.45 -10.44
CA LEU A 335 -0.75 14.90 -10.37
C LEU A 335 -0.21 15.29 -9.01
N LEU A 336 1.11 15.36 -8.93
CA LEU A 336 1.80 16.15 -7.92
C LEU A 336 1.53 17.62 -8.27
N ARG A 337 0.43 18.19 -7.79
CA ARG A 337 0.15 19.63 -7.97
C ARG A 337 -0.15 20.24 -6.62
N HIS A 338 0.41 21.43 -6.43
CA HIS A 338 0.57 22.18 -5.19
C HIS A 338 -0.55 21.99 -4.15
N CYS A 339 -0.08 21.62 -2.96
CA CYS A 339 -0.59 21.99 -1.66
C CYS A 339 0.40 23.02 -1.13
#